data_AF-A0A6H5HNF4-F1
#
_entry.id   AF-A0A6H5HNF4-F1
#
_cell.length_a   1.000
_cell.length_b   1.000
_cell.length_c   1.000
_cell.angle_alpha   90.00
_cell.angle_beta   90.00
_cell.angle_gamma   90.00
#
_symmetry.space_group_name_H-M   'P 1'
#
loop_
_entity.id
_entity.type
_entity.pdbx_description
1 polymer ?
#
loop_
_entity_poly.entity_id
_entity_poly.type
_entity_poly.pdbx_seq_one_letter_code
_entity_poly.pdbx_strand_id
1 'polypeptide(L)'
;MYIYKNPKIGGEVIPHQDSTYLYTEPNTLVGLWFPLDDCTSDNGCLWFIPGSHTSGTHRRMLRSHDPNSENQLVFDCPPVTYPSSSFRPCPVPKGSCVVIHGNVVHKSDHNRSSLPRHAYTFHVMDVTSKYSPDNWLQSKIGFPLLYSE
;
A
#
# COMPACT_ATOMS: atom_id res chain seq x y z
N MET A 1 0.93 -7.25 7.60
CA MET A 1 0.13 -7.98 6.59
C MET A 1 1.01 -8.99 5.88
N TYR A 2 0.48 -10.18 5.57
CA TYR A 2 1.15 -11.20 4.75
C TYR A 2 0.42 -11.31 3.40
N ILE A 3 1.15 -11.25 2.30
CA ILE A 3 0.60 -11.31 0.94
C ILE A 3 1.12 -12.57 0.27
N TYR A 4 0.22 -13.51 -0.04
CA TYR A 4 0.61 -14.81 -0.59
C TYR A 4 0.92 -14.80 -2.09
N LYS A 5 0.10 -14.11 -2.90
CA LYS A 5 0.07 -14.27 -4.37
C LYS A 5 0.41 -15.69 -4.82
N ASN A 6 -0.57 -16.57 -4.60
CA ASN A 6 -0.49 -17.98 -4.98
C ASN A 6 -0.18 -18.14 -6.49
N PRO A 7 0.54 -19.21 -6.87
CA PRO A 7 0.81 -19.51 -8.27
C PRO A 7 -0.44 -19.48 -9.15
N LYS A 8 -0.35 -18.90 -10.35
CA LYS A 8 -1.39 -18.82 -11.39
C LYS A 8 -2.67 -18.04 -11.03
N ILE A 9 -3.05 -17.95 -9.75
CA ILE A 9 -4.30 -17.36 -9.27
C ILE A 9 -4.11 -16.12 -8.41
N GLY A 10 -2.87 -15.72 -8.13
CA GLY A 10 -2.56 -14.55 -7.32
C GLY A 10 -3.12 -13.28 -7.96
N GLY A 11 -4.18 -12.73 -7.38
CA GLY A 11 -4.90 -11.56 -7.89
C GLY A 11 -4.04 -10.31 -7.98
N GLU A 12 -4.31 -9.41 -8.92
CA GLU A 12 -3.65 -8.12 -9.02
C GLU A 12 -3.95 -7.20 -7.82
N VAL A 13 -3.04 -6.25 -7.61
CA VAL A 13 -3.31 -5.08 -6.78
C VAL A 13 -3.27 -3.88 -7.72
N ILE A 14 -4.42 -3.23 -7.89
CA ILE A 14 -4.57 -2.07 -8.78
C ILE A 14 -3.73 -0.87 -8.29
N PRO A 15 -3.40 0.10 -9.18
CA PRO A 15 -2.70 1.31 -8.80
C PRO A 15 -3.32 2.04 -7.61
N HIS A 16 -2.52 2.33 -6.61
CA HIS A 16 -2.93 3.09 -5.42
C HIS A 16 -1.74 3.78 -4.75
N GLN A 17 -2.05 4.59 -3.75
CA GLN A 17 -1.10 5.13 -2.77
C GLN A 17 -1.49 4.54 -1.41
N ASP A 18 -0.54 4.15 -0.56
CA ASP A 18 -0.87 3.62 0.77
C ASP A 18 -1.62 4.66 1.63
N SER A 19 -1.31 5.94 1.43
CA SER A 19 -1.97 7.06 2.11
C SER A 19 -3.42 7.26 1.70
N THR A 20 -3.88 6.59 0.63
CA THR A 20 -5.32 6.45 0.36
C THR A 20 -6.03 5.74 1.50
N TYR A 21 -5.37 4.77 2.15
CA TYR A 21 -5.99 3.92 3.16
C TYR A 21 -5.55 4.28 4.59
N LEU A 22 -4.33 4.80 4.75
CA LEU A 22 -3.69 5.08 6.03
C LEU A 22 -3.17 6.53 6.05
N TYR A 23 -4.08 7.50 6.05
CA TYR A 23 -3.73 8.91 5.94
C TYR A 23 -3.13 9.48 7.24
N THR A 24 -2.08 10.29 7.11
CA THR A 24 -1.43 11.05 8.20
C THR A 24 -1.19 12.51 7.78
N GLU A 25 -1.18 13.43 8.74
CA GLU A 25 -0.89 14.86 8.52
C GLU A 25 0.14 15.39 9.53
N PRO A 26 1.34 15.85 9.09
CA PRO A 26 1.88 15.72 7.75
C PRO A 26 2.01 14.25 7.33
N ASN A 27 2.07 13.99 6.02
CA ASN A 27 2.20 12.62 5.55
C ASN A 27 3.61 12.08 5.81
N THR A 28 3.69 11.15 6.77
CA THR A 28 4.94 10.46 7.16
C THR A 28 4.84 8.95 7.02
N LEU A 29 3.77 8.46 6.38
CA LEU A 29 3.53 7.03 6.25
C LEU A 29 4.60 6.40 5.36
N VAL A 30 5.18 5.31 5.84
CA VAL A 30 6.13 4.47 5.08
C VAL A 30 5.69 3.02 5.18
N GLY A 31 5.53 2.38 4.03
CA GLY A 31 5.38 0.93 3.91
C GLY A 31 6.75 0.26 3.83
N LEU A 32 6.95 -0.79 4.61
CA LEU A 32 8.11 -1.67 4.52
C LEU A 32 7.62 -3.01 3.97
N TRP A 33 8.20 -3.43 2.86
CA TRP A 33 7.78 -4.62 2.14
C TRP A 33 8.97 -5.58 1.94
N PHE A 34 8.81 -6.80 2.43
CA PHE A 34 9.84 -7.84 2.50
C PHE A 34 9.42 -9.04 1.65
N PRO A 35 10.05 -9.28 0.49
CA PRO A 35 9.83 -10.47 -0.31
C PRO A 35 10.35 -11.70 0.45
N LEU A 36 9.47 -12.67 0.67
CA LEU A 36 9.80 -13.96 1.27
C LEU A 36 10.15 -15.03 0.22
N ASP A 37 9.84 -14.73 -1.05
CA ASP A 37 10.24 -15.44 -2.27
C ASP A 37 10.85 -14.44 -3.26
N ASP A 38 11.59 -14.91 -4.25
CA ASP A 38 12.08 -14.06 -5.34
C ASP A 38 10.91 -13.43 -6.11
N CYS A 39 11.02 -12.14 -6.41
CA CYS A 39 9.96 -11.37 -7.04
C CYS A 39 10.38 -10.95 -8.45
N THR A 40 9.63 -11.40 -9.43
CA THR A 40 9.87 -11.19 -10.85
C THR A 40 8.64 -10.56 -11.51
N SER A 41 8.78 -10.09 -12.75
CA SER A 41 7.63 -9.58 -13.51
C SER A 41 6.55 -10.66 -13.69
N ASP A 42 6.93 -11.93 -13.84
CA ASP A 42 6.02 -13.04 -14.13
C ASP A 42 5.21 -13.51 -12.91
N ASN A 43 5.78 -13.38 -11.70
CA ASN A 43 5.10 -13.74 -10.45
C ASN A 43 4.48 -12.55 -9.70
N GLY A 44 4.45 -11.37 -10.33
CA GLY A 44 3.76 -10.20 -9.80
C GLY A 44 4.59 -9.42 -8.79
N CYS A 45 5.82 -9.04 -9.18
CA CYS A 45 6.59 -8.00 -8.48
C CYS A 45 5.85 -6.66 -8.42
N LEU A 46 6.38 -5.76 -7.60
CA LEU A 46 5.85 -4.41 -7.47
C LEU A 46 6.19 -3.57 -8.71
N TRP A 47 5.33 -2.61 -9.01
CA TRP A 47 5.56 -1.60 -10.03
C TRP A 47 5.30 -0.23 -9.42
N PHE A 48 6.13 0.76 -9.76
CA PHE A 48 6.05 2.10 -9.20
C PHE A 48 6.02 3.15 -10.31
N ILE A 49 5.40 4.31 -10.05
CA ILE A 49 5.61 5.51 -10.86
C ILE A 49 6.66 6.38 -10.14
N PRO A 50 7.92 6.45 -10.64
CA PRO A 50 8.95 7.27 -10.02
C PRO A 50 8.52 8.75 -9.92
N GLY A 51 8.79 9.38 -8.78
CA GLY A 51 8.43 10.78 -8.53
C GLY A 51 6.95 11.04 -8.17
N SER A 52 6.04 10.08 -8.33
CA SER A 52 4.60 10.28 -8.06
C SER A 52 4.24 10.61 -6.60
N HIS A 53 5.19 10.48 -5.66
CA HIS A 53 4.97 10.77 -4.26
C HIS A 53 4.93 12.27 -3.92
N THR A 54 5.29 13.14 -4.87
CA THR A 54 5.41 14.59 -4.65
C THR A 54 4.12 15.38 -4.89
N SER A 55 3.04 14.72 -5.34
CA SER A 55 1.76 15.36 -5.68
C SER A 55 0.66 15.14 -4.64
N GLY A 56 1.04 14.72 -3.42
CA GLY A 56 0.10 14.46 -2.33
C GLY A 56 -0.74 13.19 -2.54
N THR A 57 -1.75 13.00 -1.68
CA THR A 57 -2.67 11.86 -1.77
C THR A 57 -3.80 12.21 -2.75
N HIS A 58 -3.96 11.44 -3.82
CA HIS A 58 -4.92 11.74 -4.88
C HIS A 58 -6.37 11.33 -4.55
N ARG A 59 -6.55 10.42 -3.59
CA ARG A 59 -7.83 9.82 -3.20
C ARG A 59 -7.73 9.24 -1.80
N ARG A 60 -8.78 9.32 -0.98
CA ARG A 60 -8.84 8.73 0.36
C ARG A 60 -10.02 7.77 0.50
N MET A 61 -9.79 6.67 1.23
CA MET A 61 -10.82 5.78 1.76
C MET A 61 -11.13 6.19 3.20
N LEU A 62 -12.38 6.49 3.48
CA LEU A 62 -12.86 7.05 4.73
C LEU A 62 -13.90 6.11 5.35
N ARG A 63 -13.96 6.07 6.67
CA ARG A 63 -15.12 5.50 7.37
C ARG A 63 -16.32 6.41 7.17
N SER A 64 -17.47 5.81 6.90
CA SER A 64 -18.73 6.54 6.89
C SER A 64 -19.08 6.98 8.30
N HIS A 65 -19.45 8.24 8.45
CA HIS A 65 -19.99 8.79 9.70
C HIS A 65 -21.52 8.77 9.73
N ASP A 66 -22.15 8.33 8.64
CA ASP A 66 -23.60 8.12 8.58
C ASP A 66 -23.94 6.72 9.12
N PRO A 67 -24.63 6.63 10.28
CA PRO A 67 -24.99 5.35 10.88
C PRO A 67 -25.96 4.53 10.01
N ASN A 68 -26.63 5.16 9.03
CA ASN A 68 -27.55 4.48 8.11
C ASN A 68 -26.89 4.11 6.78
N SER A 69 -25.58 4.36 6.62
CA SER A 69 -24.89 4.10 5.36
C SER A 69 -24.76 2.61 5.08
N GLU A 70 -25.22 2.18 3.90
CA GLU A 70 -25.03 0.80 3.43
C GLU A 70 -23.55 0.41 3.32
N ASN A 71 -22.68 1.39 3.02
CA ASN A 71 -21.24 1.22 2.92
C ASN A 71 -20.52 1.96 4.05
N GLN A 72 -19.96 1.20 4.99
CA GLN A 72 -19.20 1.75 6.10
C GLN A 72 -17.83 2.31 5.69
N LEU A 73 -17.39 2.04 4.45
CA LEU A 73 -16.18 2.58 3.84
C LEU A 73 -16.54 3.24 2.50
N VAL A 74 -16.16 4.50 2.35
CA VAL A 74 -16.43 5.30 1.15
C VAL A 74 -15.13 5.92 0.64
N PHE A 75 -15.08 6.21 -0.65
CA PHE A 75 -14.00 7.01 -1.22
C PHE A 75 -14.48 8.44 -1.45
N ASP A 76 -13.63 9.41 -1.14
CA ASP A 76 -13.93 10.84 -1.30
C ASP A 76 -14.05 11.28 -2.77
N CYS A 77 -13.40 10.56 -3.69
CA CYS A 77 -13.50 10.79 -5.12
C CYS A 77 -13.46 9.48 -5.93
N PRO A 78 -13.78 9.52 -7.24
CA PRO A 78 -13.59 8.39 -8.14
C PRO A 78 -12.13 7.92 -8.24
N PRO A 79 -11.88 6.68 -8.68
CA PRO A 79 -10.52 6.18 -8.90
C PRO A 79 -9.74 7.03 -9.90
N VAL A 80 -8.44 7.23 -9.63
CA VAL A 80 -7.53 7.91 -10.55
C VAL A 80 -6.93 6.91 -11.53
N THR A 81 -6.96 7.23 -12.81
CA THR A 81 -6.33 6.43 -13.86
C THR A 81 -4.90 6.91 -14.11
N TYR A 82 -3.94 5.98 -14.07
CA TYR A 82 -2.54 6.26 -14.35
C TYR A 82 -2.13 5.58 -15.66
N PRO A 83 -1.41 6.26 -16.58
CA PRO A 83 -0.95 5.64 -17.80
C PRO A 83 0.01 4.47 -17.50
N SER A 84 -0.25 3.29 -18.05
CA SER A 84 0.58 2.09 -17.84
C SER A 84 2.05 2.31 -18.18
N SER A 85 2.35 3.17 -19.15
CA SER A 85 3.72 3.55 -19.55
C SER A 85 4.51 4.32 -18.49
N SER A 86 3.84 4.84 -17.45
CA SER A 86 4.47 5.56 -16.34
C SER A 86 5.08 4.60 -15.31
N PHE A 87 4.65 3.34 -15.29
CA PHE A 87 5.13 2.37 -14.31
C PHE A 87 6.48 1.80 -14.69
N ARG A 88 7.31 1.51 -13.68
CA ARG A 88 8.57 0.78 -13.80
C ARG A 88 8.51 -0.45 -12.88
N PRO A 89 8.88 -1.65 -13.39
CA PRO A 89 8.89 -2.86 -12.58
C PRO A 89 10.01 -2.80 -11.55
N CYS A 90 9.78 -3.43 -10.40
CA CYS A 90 10.75 -3.55 -9.31
C CYS A 90 10.91 -5.04 -8.92
N PRO A 91 11.56 -5.85 -9.78
CA PRO A 91 11.92 -7.21 -9.41
C PRO A 91 13.06 -7.17 -8.38
N VAL A 92 12.96 -8.01 -7.36
CA VAL A 92 13.90 -8.05 -6.24
C VAL A 92 14.05 -9.49 -5.73
N PRO A 93 15.24 -9.91 -5.27
CA PRO A 93 15.42 -11.23 -4.67
C PRO A 93 14.77 -11.32 -3.28
N LYS A 94 14.50 -12.54 -2.85
CA LYS A 94 14.11 -12.87 -1.48
C LYS A 94 15.04 -12.21 -0.46
N GLY A 95 14.46 -11.69 0.63
CA GLY A 95 15.22 -11.06 1.72
C GLY A 95 15.58 -9.60 1.48
N SER A 96 15.20 -9.02 0.33
CA SER A 96 15.31 -7.57 0.12
C SER A 96 14.41 -6.78 1.08
N CYS A 97 14.54 -5.46 1.08
CA CYS A 97 13.58 -4.55 1.70
C CYS A 97 13.23 -3.46 0.69
N VAL A 98 11.95 -3.36 0.32
CA VAL A 98 11.42 -2.27 -0.50
C VAL A 98 10.74 -1.28 0.43
N VAL A 99 11.27 -0.05 0.43
CA VAL A 99 10.71 1.07 1.20
C VAL A 99 9.74 1.84 0.30
N ILE A 100 8.50 1.98 0.75
CA ILE A 100 7.38 2.53 -0.01
C ILE A 100 6.92 3.81 0.67
N HIS A 101 7.16 4.96 0.03
CA HIS A 101 6.63 6.23 0.52
C HIS A 101 5.10 6.23 0.45
N GLY A 102 4.39 6.76 1.46
CA GLY A 102 2.92 6.68 1.53
C GLY A 102 2.17 7.21 0.31
N ASN A 103 2.73 8.21 -0.38
CA ASN A 103 2.18 8.78 -1.62
C ASN A 103 2.73 8.18 -2.92
N VAL A 104 3.67 7.22 -2.91
CA VAL A 104 4.14 6.67 -4.19
C VAL A 104 3.05 5.80 -4.81
N VAL A 105 2.70 6.09 -6.06
CA VAL A 105 1.74 5.28 -6.81
C VAL A 105 2.40 3.96 -7.18
N HIS A 106 1.80 2.87 -6.75
CA HIS A 106 2.31 1.53 -7.00
C HIS A 106 1.20 0.50 -7.24
N LYS A 107 1.56 -0.62 -7.85
CA LYS A 107 0.67 -1.74 -8.19
C LYS A 107 1.42 -3.07 -8.17
N SER A 108 0.70 -4.18 -8.35
CA SER A 108 1.32 -5.47 -8.71
C SER A 108 0.42 -6.29 -9.63
N ASP A 109 0.95 -6.74 -10.76
CA ASP A 109 0.20 -7.54 -11.74
C ASP A 109 -0.03 -8.97 -11.24
N HIS A 110 -1.03 -9.65 -11.78
CA HIS A 110 -1.35 -11.06 -11.47
C HIS A 110 -0.11 -11.97 -11.42
N ASN A 111 -0.07 -12.91 -10.47
CA ASN A 111 0.93 -13.99 -10.52
C ASN A 111 0.48 -15.02 -11.56
N ARG A 112 1.14 -15.03 -12.72
CA ARG A 112 0.87 -15.98 -13.81
C ARG A 112 1.82 -17.17 -13.79
N SER A 113 2.84 -17.14 -12.94
CA SER A 113 3.86 -18.16 -12.85
C SER A 113 3.39 -19.41 -12.08
N SER A 114 4.22 -20.45 -12.10
CA SER A 114 4.06 -21.66 -11.27
C SER A 114 4.63 -21.52 -9.86
N LEU A 115 5.30 -20.40 -9.54
CA LEU A 115 5.94 -20.16 -8.25
C LEU A 115 5.13 -19.19 -7.40
N PRO A 116 5.13 -19.34 -6.06
CA PRO A 116 4.52 -18.37 -5.17
C PRO A 116 5.28 -17.04 -5.18
N ARG A 117 4.64 -16.01 -4.64
CA ARG A 117 5.29 -14.72 -4.36
C ARG A 117 4.83 -14.23 -3.00
N HIS A 118 5.37 -14.82 -1.95
CA HIS A 118 5.02 -14.43 -0.59
C HIS A 118 5.74 -13.15 -0.20
N ALA A 119 5.08 -12.28 0.55
CA ALA A 119 5.69 -11.09 1.11
C ALA A 119 5.11 -10.74 2.48
N TYR A 120 5.96 -10.26 3.37
CA TYR A 120 5.55 -9.65 4.62
C TYR A 120 5.65 -8.14 4.50
N THR A 121 4.67 -7.42 5.02
CA THR A 121 4.70 -5.96 5.00
C THR A 121 4.07 -5.36 6.25
N PHE A 122 4.59 -4.22 6.67
CA PHE A 122 3.98 -3.39 7.70
C PHE A 122 4.22 -1.93 7.37
N HIS A 123 3.41 -1.06 7.95
CA HIS A 123 3.52 0.38 7.79
C HIS A 123 3.94 1.01 9.11
N VAL A 124 4.74 2.06 8.99
CA VAL A 124 5.12 2.93 10.09
C VAL A 124 4.74 4.36 9.74
N MET A 125 4.57 5.18 10.77
CA MET A 125 4.38 6.62 10.65
C MET A 125 5.21 7.30 11.73
N ASP A 126 5.60 8.53 11.49
CA ASP A 126 6.27 9.34 12.49
C ASP A 126 5.28 9.72 13.60
N VAL A 127 5.73 9.69 14.86
CA VAL A 127 4.93 10.07 16.04
C VAL A 127 4.54 11.55 16.04
N THR A 128 5.25 12.38 15.27
CA THR A 128 4.93 13.79 15.05
C THR A 128 3.73 13.98 14.11
N SER A 129 3.32 12.95 13.37
CA SER A 129 2.17 13.00 12.46
C SER A 129 0.86 12.68 13.17
N LYS A 130 -0.22 13.31 12.70
CA LYS A 130 -1.58 13.02 13.17
C LYS A 130 -2.18 11.92 12.32
N TYR A 131 -2.48 10.77 12.92
CA TYR A 131 -3.22 9.71 12.26
C TYR A 131 -4.70 10.10 12.09
N SER A 132 -5.20 10.04 10.86
CA SER A 132 -6.56 10.52 10.57
C SER A 132 -7.62 9.69 11.31
N PRO A 133 -8.59 10.34 12.01
CA PRO A 133 -9.71 9.64 12.63
C PRO A 133 -10.64 8.99 11.59
N ASP A 134 -10.58 9.40 10.32
CA ASP A 134 -11.40 8.83 9.26
C ASP A 134 -10.80 7.56 8.65
N ASN A 135 -9.56 7.19 8.98
CA ASN A 135 -8.96 5.96 8.47
C ASN A 135 -9.78 4.74 8.94
N TRP A 136 -9.88 3.73 8.07
CA TRP A 136 -10.62 2.51 8.37
C TRP A 136 -10.06 1.74 9.56
N LEU A 137 -8.73 1.69 9.65
CA LEU A 137 -8.02 1.09 10.78
C LEU A 137 -7.95 2.11 11.89
N GLN A 138 -8.44 1.76 13.07
CA GLN A 138 -8.25 2.56 14.28
C GLN A 138 -7.84 1.63 15.41
N SER A 139 -7.04 2.17 16.35
CA SER A 139 -6.67 1.46 17.56
C SER A 139 -7.19 2.20 18.78
N LYS A 140 -7.93 1.49 19.65
CA LYS A 140 -8.40 2.04 20.94
C LYS A 140 -7.25 2.32 21.92
N ILE A 141 -6.16 1.56 21.79
CA ILE A 141 -4.97 1.65 22.66
C ILE A 141 -3.81 2.38 21.98
N GLY A 142 -4.03 2.97 20.80
CA GLY A 142 -2.98 3.56 19.97
C GLY A 142 -2.16 2.52 19.20
N PHE A 143 -1.22 3.00 18.40
CA PHE A 143 -0.29 2.15 17.66
C PHE A 143 1.00 1.97 18.48
N PRO A 144 1.58 0.75 18.52
CA PRO A 144 2.79 0.51 19.28
C PRO A 144 3.97 1.28 18.69
N LEU A 145 4.86 1.76 19.56
CA LEU A 145 6.14 2.32 19.15
C LEU A 145 7.05 1.19 18.64
N LEU A 146 7.69 1.39 17.50
CA LEU A 146 8.62 0.41 16.93
C LEU A 146 9.94 0.38 17.71
N TYR A 147 10.36 1.53 18.22
CA TYR A 147 11.51 1.69 19.09
C TYR A 147 11.24 2.83 20.09
N SER A 148 11.89 2.77 21.24
CA SER A 148 12.01 3.87 22.20
C SER A 148 13.50 4.12 22.40
N GLU A 149 13.90 5.39 22.48
CA GLU A 149 15.26 5.76 22.92
C GLU A 149 15.54 5.35 24.36
#